data_AF-A0A9D2BXR2-F1
#
_entry.id   AF-A0A9D2BXR2-F1
#
_cell.length_a   1.000
_cell.length_b   1.000
_cell.length_c   1.000
_cell.angle_alpha   90.00
_cell.angle_beta   90.00
_cell.angle_gamma   90.00
#
_symmetry.space_group_name_H-M   'P 1'
#
loop_
_entity.id
_entity.type
_entity.pdbx_description
1 polymer ?
#
loop_
_entity_poly.entity_id
_entity_poly.type
_entity_poly.pdbx_seq_one_letter_code
_entity_poly.pdbx_strand_id
1 'polypeptide(L)'
;RELSSAPFDQRLSILGLLLSRLREECRRVWELDALADALHADLTGLKGGMDTVPPASFLEEAADRLRQELSRRRAAGSADRQGERLALAHLGRLEEFVRHLTAAAPTDPAAAFDLLKSDFQTDVDQRAQAAAQVGGHLEHSFAFLEAALGEGQELVIFATELTAGTHTSWFIQNFGCEAYYRHNKSLLFNDTRQALLSEIAQVRRDQAPPAET
;
A
#
# COMPACT_ATOMS: atom_id res chain seq x y z
N ARG A 1 17.08 -18.83 -17.67
CA ARG A 1 18.54 -19.02 -17.87
C ARG A 1 19.21 -17.82 -18.56
N GLU A 2 18.51 -16.97 -19.32
CA GLU A 2 19.13 -15.79 -19.97
C GLU A 2 19.41 -14.64 -18.99
N LEU A 3 18.59 -14.49 -17.94
CA LEU A 3 18.72 -13.43 -16.93
C LEU A 3 19.91 -13.58 -15.99
N SER A 4 20.26 -14.81 -15.60
CA SER A 4 21.44 -15.08 -14.76
C SER A 4 22.76 -14.74 -15.45
N SER A 5 22.79 -14.76 -16.78
CA SER A 5 23.94 -14.39 -17.62
C SER A 5 23.93 -12.94 -18.07
N ALA A 6 22.87 -12.18 -17.76
CA ALA A 6 22.76 -10.79 -18.15
C ALA A 6 23.70 -9.90 -17.30
N PRO A 7 24.31 -8.87 -17.91
CA PRO A 7 25.11 -7.92 -17.15
C PRO A 7 24.28 -7.20 -16.08
N PHE A 8 24.95 -6.75 -15.02
CA PHE A 8 24.32 -6.28 -13.78
C PHE A 8 23.36 -5.09 -14.00
N ASP A 9 23.69 -4.20 -14.93
CA ASP A 9 22.87 -3.06 -15.36
C ASP A 9 21.51 -3.47 -15.93
N GLN A 10 21.46 -4.56 -16.71
CA GLN A 10 20.20 -5.11 -17.23
C GLN A 10 19.35 -5.72 -16.12
N ARG A 11 19.99 -6.39 -15.16
CA ARG A 11 19.30 -6.96 -13.98
C ARG A 11 18.71 -5.85 -13.09
N LEU A 12 19.45 -4.76 -12.88
CA LEU A 12 18.95 -3.56 -12.20
C LEU A 12 17.78 -2.89 -12.94
N SER A 13 17.80 -2.88 -14.26
CA SER A 13 16.71 -2.31 -15.06
C SER A 13 15.40 -3.08 -14.84
N ILE A 14 15.48 -4.42 -14.78
CA ILE A 14 14.32 -5.29 -14.51
C ILE A 14 13.81 -5.12 -13.09
N LEU A 15 14.71 -5.05 -12.11
CA LEU A 15 14.36 -4.69 -10.72
C LEU A 15 13.61 -3.36 -10.66
N GLY A 16 14.10 -2.35 -11.38
CA GLY A 16 13.47 -1.03 -11.45
C GLY A 16 12.04 -1.09 -12.00
N LEU A 17 11.80 -1.92 -13.02
CA LEU A 17 10.46 -2.13 -13.58
C LEU A 17 9.52 -2.82 -12.59
N LEU A 18 9.98 -3.89 -11.93
CA LEU A 18 9.20 -4.60 -10.91
C LEU A 18 8.85 -3.67 -9.75
N LEU A 19 9.84 -2.96 -9.20
CA LEU A 19 9.64 -2.01 -8.10
C LEU A 19 8.68 -0.89 -8.50
N SER A 20 8.81 -0.35 -9.71
CA SER A 20 7.92 0.71 -10.20
C SER A 20 6.47 0.23 -10.25
N ARG A 21 6.24 -0.98 -10.78
CA ARG A 21 4.90 -1.56 -10.86
C ARG A 21 4.32 -1.83 -9.47
N LEU A 22 5.10 -2.47 -8.59
CA LEU A 22 4.67 -2.79 -7.23
C LEU A 22 4.37 -1.53 -6.42
N ARG A 23 5.16 -0.45 -6.56
CA ARG A 23 4.88 0.84 -5.92
C ARG A 23 3.55 1.42 -6.37
N GLU A 24 3.26 1.36 -7.67
CA GLU A 24 1.99 1.84 -8.21
C GLU A 24 0.80 1.05 -7.66
N GLU A 25 0.92 -0.27 -7.63
CA GLU A 25 -0.16 -1.14 -7.16
C GLU A 25 -0.37 -1.04 -5.64
N CYS A 26 0.70 -1.01 -4.85
CA CYS A 26 0.63 -0.76 -3.40
C CYS A 26 -0.01 0.61 -3.10
N ARG A 27 0.33 1.64 -3.89
CA ARG A 27 -0.30 2.96 -3.78
C ARG A 27 -1.80 2.87 -4.04
N ARG A 28 -2.23 2.11 -5.06
CA ARG A 28 -3.66 1.93 -5.34
C ARG A 28 -4.39 1.27 -4.17
N VAL A 29 -3.80 0.25 -3.54
CA VAL A 29 -4.38 -0.39 -2.35
C VAL A 29 -4.48 0.60 -1.20
N TRP A 30 -3.42 1.37 -0.94
CA TRP A 30 -3.43 2.44 0.06
C TRP A 30 -4.55 3.45 -0.17
N GLU A 31 -4.83 3.80 -1.43
CA GLU A 31 -5.92 4.73 -1.74
C GLU A 31 -7.30 4.16 -1.54
N LEU A 32 -7.49 2.88 -1.88
CA LEU A 32 -8.75 2.17 -1.61
C LEU A 32 -8.99 2.03 -0.10
N ASP A 33 -7.92 1.83 0.67
CA ASP A 33 -8.00 1.77 2.13
C ASP A 33 -8.37 3.13 2.74
N ALA A 34 -7.69 4.20 2.35
CA ALA A 34 -8.01 5.55 2.80
C ALA A 34 -9.43 5.99 2.39
N LEU A 35 -9.89 5.59 1.19
CA LEU A 35 -11.26 5.83 0.76
C LEU A 35 -12.26 5.05 1.63
N ALA A 36 -12.00 3.78 1.92
CA ALA A 36 -12.87 2.97 2.75
C ALA A 36 -13.01 3.55 4.16
N ASP A 37 -11.92 4.06 4.75
CA ASP A 37 -11.94 4.74 6.05
C ASP A 37 -12.80 6.02 6.04
N ALA A 38 -12.65 6.83 4.99
CA ALA A 38 -13.43 8.06 4.84
C ALA A 38 -14.93 7.78 4.69
N LEU A 39 -15.29 6.80 3.85
CA LEU A 39 -16.68 6.36 3.67
C LEU A 39 -17.26 5.75 4.94
N HIS A 40 -16.48 4.96 5.67
CA HIS A 40 -16.90 4.41 6.96
C HIS A 40 -17.20 5.51 7.98
N ALA A 41 -16.39 6.57 8.01
CA ALA A 41 -16.63 7.73 8.87
C ALA A 41 -17.94 8.44 8.51
N ASP A 42 -18.22 8.64 7.21
CA ASP A 42 -19.48 9.23 6.75
C ASP A 42 -20.69 8.38 7.11
N LEU A 43 -20.62 7.07 6.88
CA LEU A 43 -21.72 6.15 7.23
C LEU A 43 -21.94 6.06 8.74
N THR A 44 -20.88 6.14 9.54
CA THR A 44 -20.99 6.21 11.00
C THR A 44 -21.67 7.51 11.44
N GLY A 45 -21.29 8.64 10.82
CA GLY A 45 -21.93 9.94 11.06
C GLY A 45 -23.41 9.94 10.67
N LEU A 46 -23.73 9.39 9.49
CA LEU A 46 -25.10 9.25 9.00
C LEU A 46 -25.93 8.40 9.95
N LYS A 47 -25.42 7.26 10.40
CA LYS A 47 -26.11 6.39 11.36
C LYS A 47 -26.45 7.12 12.66
N GLY A 48 -25.61 8.05 13.11
CA GLY A 48 -25.86 8.88 14.29
C GLY A 48 -26.88 10.00 14.07
N GLY A 49 -27.11 10.42 12.82
CA GLY A 49 -28.00 11.52 12.44
C GLY A 49 -29.25 11.11 11.64
N MET A 50 -29.49 9.81 11.46
CA MET A 50 -30.53 9.32 10.55
C MET A 50 -31.97 9.65 10.98
N ASP A 51 -32.17 9.96 12.27
CA ASP A 51 -33.48 10.36 12.82
C ASP A 51 -33.78 11.85 12.58
N THR A 52 -32.77 12.66 12.21
CA THR A 52 -32.89 14.11 12.08
C THR A 52 -32.74 14.61 10.65
N VAL A 53 -31.90 13.95 9.85
CA VAL A 53 -31.61 14.35 8.47
C VAL A 53 -31.82 13.15 7.55
N PRO A 54 -32.54 13.32 6.42
CA PRO A 54 -32.66 12.26 5.42
C PRO A 54 -31.27 11.79 4.93
N PRO A 55 -31.03 10.47 4.80
CA PRO A 55 -29.73 9.93 4.40
C PRO A 55 -29.14 10.54 3.12
N ALA A 56 -29.97 10.80 2.10
CA ALA A 56 -29.52 11.43 0.86
C ALA A 56 -29.00 12.86 1.10
N SER A 57 -29.74 13.68 1.86
CA SER A 57 -29.34 15.05 2.19
C SER A 57 -28.06 15.09 3.02
N PHE A 58 -27.87 14.15 3.96
CA PHE A 58 -26.62 14.04 4.73
C PHE A 58 -25.41 13.83 3.82
N LEU A 59 -25.52 12.92 2.85
CA LEU A 59 -24.44 12.61 1.91
C LEU A 59 -24.21 13.74 0.90
N GLU A 60 -25.27 14.43 0.46
CA GLU A 60 -25.17 15.63 -0.37
C GLU A 60 -24.41 16.75 0.35
N GLU A 61 -24.73 17.01 1.62
CA GLU A 61 -24.00 17.97 2.43
C GLU A 61 -22.53 17.56 2.64
N ALA A 62 -22.25 16.27 2.81
CA ALA A 62 -20.87 15.76 2.89
C ALA A 62 -20.10 15.99 1.58
N ALA A 63 -20.73 15.70 0.44
CA ALA A 63 -20.18 15.94 -0.89
C ALA A 63 -19.92 17.45 -1.11
N ASP A 64 -20.83 18.32 -0.70
CA ASP A 64 -20.67 19.77 -0.82
C ASP A 64 -19.54 20.32 0.05
N ARG A 65 -19.40 19.84 1.30
CA ARG A 65 -18.25 20.18 2.15
C ARG A 65 -16.94 19.80 1.47
N LEU A 66 -16.88 18.60 0.87
CA LEU A 66 -15.69 18.11 0.19
C LEU A 66 -15.38 18.92 -1.09
N ARG A 67 -16.39 19.30 -1.88
CA ARG A 67 -16.23 20.20 -3.04
C ARG A 67 -15.68 21.56 -2.64
N GLN A 68 -16.19 22.14 -1.56
CA GLN A 68 -15.71 23.43 -1.05
C GLN A 68 -14.26 23.33 -0.60
N GLU A 69 -13.89 22.26 0.10
CA GLU A 69 -12.51 22.04 0.55
C GLU A 69 -11.56 21.88 -0.65
N LEU A 70 -11.93 21.06 -1.63
CA LEU A 70 -11.17 20.91 -2.89
C LEU A 70 -10.98 22.26 -3.61
N SER A 71 -12.04 23.07 -3.69
CA SER A 71 -11.98 24.40 -4.31
C SER A 71 -11.01 25.33 -3.56
N ARG A 72 -11.08 25.35 -2.22
CA ARG A 72 -10.17 26.14 -1.37
C ARG A 72 -8.72 25.72 -1.54
N ARG A 73 -8.43 24.42 -1.53
CA ARG A 73 -7.08 23.87 -1.71
C ARG A 73 -6.49 24.22 -3.07
N ARG A 74 -7.30 24.16 -4.13
CA ARG A 74 -6.89 24.58 -5.49
C ARG A 74 -6.60 26.07 -5.56
N ALA A 75 -7.48 26.90 -4.98
CA ALA A 75 -7.28 28.34 -4.92
C ALA A 75 -6.02 28.73 -4.12
N ALA A 76 -5.67 27.95 -3.10
CA ALA A 76 -4.45 28.12 -2.31
C ALA A 76 -3.16 27.59 -2.99
N GLY A 77 -3.25 27.02 -4.20
CA GLY A 77 -2.09 26.49 -4.92
C GLY A 77 -1.49 25.24 -4.30
N SER A 78 -2.30 24.41 -3.63
CA SER A 78 -1.82 23.17 -2.99
C SER A 78 -1.16 22.23 -4.01
N ALA A 79 0.03 21.72 -3.68
CA ALA A 79 0.77 20.76 -4.51
C ALA A 79 0.47 19.28 -4.16
N ASP A 80 -0.42 19.03 -3.20
CA ASP A 80 -0.76 17.68 -2.75
C ASP A 80 -1.74 17.00 -3.71
N ARG A 81 -1.17 16.43 -4.78
CA ARG A 81 -1.90 15.67 -5.79
C ARG A 81 -2.53 14.38 -5.27
N GLN A 82 -1.92 13.76 -4.25
CA GLN A 82 -2.40 12.49 -3.71
C GLN A 82 -3.67 12.72 -2.89
N GLY A 83 -3.65 13.69 -1.98
CA GLY A 83 -4.84 14.07 -1.24
C GLY A 83 -5.95 14.62 -2.13
N GLU A 84 -5.62 15.33 -3.22
CA GLU A 84 -6.63 15.75 -4.21
C GLU A 84 -7.28 14.55 -4.91
N ARG A 85 -6.48 13.55 -5.33
CA ARG A 85 -7.00 12.33 -5.97
C ARG A 85 -7.92 11.54 -5.03
N LEU A 86 -7.54 11.41 -3.76
CA LEU A 86 -8.38 10.77 -2.74
C LEU A 86 -9.70 11.52 -2.53
N ALA A 87 -9.65 12.84 -2.37
CA ALA A 87 -10.84 13.65 -2.18
C ALA A 87 -11.78 13.61 -3.40
N LEU A 88 -11.25 13.56 -4.62
CA LEU A 88 -12.07 13.37 -5.82
C LEU A 88 -12.71 11.97 -5.88
N ALA A 89 -11.98 10.92 -5.51
CA ALA A 89 -12.53 9.57 -5.45
C ALA A 89 -13.64 9.46 -4.40
N HIS A 90 -13.42 10.06 -3.23
CA HIS A 90 -14.40 10.12 -2.14
C HIS A 90 -15.66 10.89 -2.55
N LEU A 91 -15.49 12.06 -3.18
CA LEU A 91 -16.61 12.82 -3.72
C LEU A 91 -17.43 12.01 -4.73
N GLY A 92 -16.77 11.37 -5.69
CA GLY A 92 -17.44 10.56 -6.71
C GLY A 92 -18.23 9.41 -6.10
N ARG A 93 -17.72 8.80 -5.02
CA ARG A 93 -18.43 7.71 -4.33
C ARG A 93 -19.63 8.19 -3.52
N LEU A 94 -19.53 9.35 -2.85
CA LEU A 94 -20.68 9.97 -2.19
C LEU A 94 -21.79 10.31 -3.18
N GLU A 95 -21.44 10.85 -4.35
CA GLU A 95 -22.39 11.12 -5.43
C GLU A 95 -23.06 9.84 -5.96
N GLU A 96 -22.32 8.73 -6.01
CA GLU A 96 -22.86 7.43 -6.39
C GLU A 96 -23.83 6.87 -5.34
N PHE A 97 -23.50 6.95 -4.05
CA PHE A 97 -24.42 6.59 -2.96
C PHE A 97 -25.72 7.41 -3.03
N VAL A 98 -25.64 8.72 -3.24
CA VAL A 98 -26.83 9.59 -3.39
C VAL A 98 -27.67 9.15 -4.59
N ARG A 99 -27.03 8.87 -5.74
CA ARG A 99 -27.74 8.38 -6.94
C ARG A 99 -28.42 7.04 -6.69
N HIS A 100 -27.74 6.09 -6.03
CA HIS A 100 -28.31 4.78 -5.71
C HIS A 100 -29.49 4.89 -4.74
N LEU A 101 -29.37 5.69 -3.68
CA LEU A 101 -30.48 5.98 -2.76
C LEU A 101 -31.69 6.58 -3.49
N THR A 102 -31.44 7.58 -4.35
CA THR A 102 -32.50 8.26 -5.10
C THR A 102 -33.21 7.31 -6.06
N ALA A 103 -32.45 6.44 -6.75
CA ALA A 103 -33.01 5.47 -7.68
C ALA A 103 -33.78 4.34 -6.98
N ALA A 104 -33.29 3.87 -5.84
CA ALA A 104 -33.93 2.80 -5.08
C ALA A 104 -35.17 3.27 -4.30
N ALA A 105 -35.24 4.55 -3.94
CA ALA A 105 -36.32 5.16 -3.16
C ALA A 105 -36.73 4.30 -1.95
N PRO A 106 -35.81 4.01 -1.02
CA PRO A 106 -36.06 3.13 0.11
C PRO A 106 -37.23 3.63 0.97
N THR A 107 -38.00 2.70 1.53
CA THR A 107 -39.25 2.97 2.24
C THR A 107 -39.05 3.70 3.57
N ASP A 108 -37.89 3.55 4.19
CA ASP A 108 -37.55 4.13 5.49
C ASP A 108 -36.02 4.35 5.63
N PRO A 109 -35.57 5.11 6.65
CA PRO A 109 -34.16 5.38 6.87
C PRO A 109 -33.31 4.12 7.14
N ALA A 110 -33.87 3.05 7.70
CA ALA A 110 -33.15 1.82 7.97
C ALA A 110 -32.85 1.06 6.66
N ALA A 111 -33.84 0.94 5.78
CA ALA A 111 -33.67 0.38 4.45
C ALA A 111 -32.67 1.19 3.61
N ALA A 112 -32.66 2.53 3.75
CA ALA A 112 -31.66 3.39 3.13
C ALA A 112 -30.24 3.07 3.64
N PHE A 113 -30.09 2.92 4.96
CA PHE A 113 -28.80 2.60 5.57
C PHE A 113 -28.31 1.20 5.16
N ASP A 114 -29.19 0.21 5.11
CA ASP A 114 -28.83 -1.15 4.68
C ASP A 114 -28.38 -1.18 3.21
N LEU A 115 -29.00 -0.38 2.33
CA LEU A 115 -28.56 -0.21 0.95
C LEU A 115 -27.14 0.38 0.89
N LEU A 116 -26.89 1.48 1.62
CA LEU A 116 -25.56 2.10 1.69
C LEU A 116 -24.51 1.16 2.26
N LYS A 117 -24.87 0.34 3.24
CA LYS A 117 -23.98 -0.67 3.82
C LYS A 117 -23.60 -1.74 2.78
N SER A 118 -24.56 -2.17 1.97
CA SER A 118 -24.30 -3.09 0.85
C SER A 118 -23.38 -2.46 -0.20
N ASP A 119 -23.61 -1.19 -0.54
CA ASP A 119 -22.75 -0.48 -1.49
C ASP A 119 -21.33 -0.33 -0.93
N PHE A 120 -21.18 0.05 0.34
CA PHE A 120 -19.89 0.13 1.02
C PHE A 120 -19.17 -1.21 1.13
N GLN A 121 -19.91 -2.31 1.31
CA GLN A 121 -19.31 -3.65 1.29
C GLN A 121 -18.63 -3.94 -0.05
N THR A 122 -19.17 -3.43 -1.16
CA THR A 122 -18.53 -3.54 -2.48
C THR A 122 -17.18 -2.81 -2.52
N ASP A 123 -17.06 -1.65 -1.88
CA ASP A 123 -15.79 -0.91 -1.80
C ASP A 123 -14.76 -1.67 -0.94
N VAL A 124 -15.20 -2.26 0.17
CA VAL A 124 -14.37 -3.10 1.04
C VAL A 124 -13.88 -4.34 0.29
N ASP A 125 -14.74 -4.99 -0.50
CA ASP A 125 -14.41 -6.17 -1.29
C ASP A 125 -13.40 -5.82 -2.41
N GLN A 126 -13.58 -4.68 -3.08
CA GLN A 126 -12.63 -4.17 -4.08
C GLN A 126 -11.25 -3.92 -3.46
N ARG A 127 -11.20 -3.31 -2.26
CA ARG A 127 -9.95 -3.14 -1.50
C ARG A 127 -9.31 -4.48 -1.19
N ALA A 128 -10.07 -5.44 -0.68
CA ALA A 128 -9.56 -6.77 -0.31
C ALA A 128 -9.02 -7.52 -1.54
N GLN A 129 -9.73 -7.47 -2.67
CA GLN A 129 -9.29 -8.07 -3.93
C GLN A 129 -8.00 -7.43 -4.44
N ALA A 130 -7.91 -6.10 -4.43
CA ALA A 130 -6.71 -5.38 -4.82
C ALA A 130 -5.52 -5.76 -3.92
N ALA A 131 -5.73 -5.81 -2.60
CA ALA A 131 -4.70 -6.22 -1.66
C ALA A 131 -4.21 -7.66 -1.92
N ALA A 132 -5.13 -8.61 -2.14
CA ALA A 132 -4.78 -9.98 -2.46
C ALA A 132 -3.96 -10.09 -3.77
N GLN A 133 -4.34 -9.33 -4.81
CA GLN A 133 -3.61 -9.29 -6.07
C GLN A 133 -2.18 -8.76 -5.89
N VAL A 134 -2.01 -7.65 -5.16
CA VAL A 134 -0.68 -7.06 -4.90
C VAL A 134 0.17 -7.98 -4.04
N GLY A 135 -0.41 -8.64 -3.04
CA GLY A 135 0.28 -9.66 -2.26
C GLY A 135 0.79 -10.80 -3.15
N GLY A 136 -0.04 -11.30 -4.06
CA GLY A 136 0.37 -12.30 -5.05
C GLY A 136 1.49 -11.80 -5.98
N HIS A 137 1.41 -10.56 -6.48
CA HIS A 137 2.46 -9.98 -7.32
C HIS A 137 3.78 -9.79 -6.57
N LEU A 138 3.75 -9.43 -5.29
CA LEU A 138 4.95 -9.36 -4.44
C LEU A 138 5.60 -10.75 -4.32
N GLU A 139 4.84 -11.78 -3.95
CA GLU A 139 5.35 -13.15 -3.82
C GLU A 139 5.91 -13.67 -5.15
N HIS A 140 5.20 -13.45 -6.27
CA HIS A 140 5.70 -13.82 -7.60
C HIS A 140 6.95 -13.06 -8.01
N SER A 141 7.09 -11.79 -7.63
CA SER A 141 8.30 -11.00 -7.92
C SER A 141 9.51 -11.54 -7.17
N PHE A 142 9.36 -11.90 -5.90
CA PHE A 142 10.42 -12.57 -5.14
C PHE A 142 10.79 -13.92 -5.75
N ALA A 143 9.81 -14.78 -6.04
CA ALA A 143 10.06 -16.09 -6.64
C ALA A 143 10.75 -15.98 -8.01
N PHE A 144 10.35 -14.98 -8.82
CA PHE A 144 10.99 -14.70 -10.10
C PHE A 144 12.46 -14.29 -9.92
N LEU A 145 12.75 -13.36 -9.01
CA LEU A 145 14.11 -12.89 -8.75
C LEU A 145 14.99 -14.00 -8.18
N GLU A 146 14.48 -14.80 -7.24
CA GLU A 146 15.17 -15.99 -6.71
C GLU A 146 15.51 -16.99 -7.81
N ALA A 147 14.55 -17.32 -8.68
CA ALA A 147 14.76 -18.29 -9.76
C ALA A 147 15.69 -17.76 -10.87
N ALA A 148 15.63 -16.46 -11.16
CA ALA A 148 16.38 -15.85 -12.24
C ALA A 148 17.81 -15.46 -11.85
N LEU A 149 18.00 -15.00 -10.61
CA LEU A 149 19.23 -14.34 -10.14
C LEU A 149 19.86 -15.04 -8.92
N GLY A 150 19.15 -15.98 -8.29
CA GLY A 150 19.57 -16.63 -7.04
C GLY A 150 19.45 -15.71 -5.82
N GLU A 151 20.09 -16.09 -4.72
CA GLU A 151 20.20 -15.28 -3.49
C GLU A 151 21.29 -14.20 -3.61
N GLY A 152 21.30 -13.47 -4.72
CA GLY A 152 22.28 -12.43 -5.03
C GLY A 152 21.99 -11.08 -4.37
N GLN A 153 22.91 -10.12 -4.57
CA GLN A 153 22.80 -8.74 -4.09
C GLN A 153 21.53 -8.03 -4.62
N GLU A 154 21.02 -8.45 -5.78
CA GLU A 154 19.80 -7.95 -6.41
C GLU A 154 18.56 -8.12 -5.53
N LEU A 155 18.47 -9.26 -4.83
CA LEU A 155 17.36 -9.56 -3.94
C LEU A 155 17.39 -8.70 -2.67
N VAL A 156 18.60 -8.39 -2.20
CA VAL A 156 18.85 -7.44 -1.09
C VAL A 156 18.46 -6.02 -1.50
N ILE A 157 18.86 -5.58 -2.68
CA ILE A 157 18.48 -4.27 -3.22
C ILE A 157 16.96 -4.19 -3.36
N PHE A 158 16.31 -5.24 -3.90
CA PHE A 158 14.86 -5.31 -4.03
C PHE A 158 14.15 -5.15 -2.67
N ALA A 159 14.54 -5.94 -1.67
CA ALA A 159 13.96 -5.87 -0.32
C ALA A 159 14.21 -4.51 0.34
N THR A 160 15.39 -3.92 0.17
CA THR A 160 15.74 -2.59 0.70
C THR A 160 14.87 -1.50 0.06
N GLU A 161 14.69 -1.54 -1.26
CA GLU A 161 13.84 -0.59 -2.00
C GLU A 161 12.36 -0.71 -1.62
N LEU A 162 11.87 -1.94 -1.37
CA LEU A 162 10.51 -2.15 -0.85
C LEU A 162 10.35 -1.56 0.55
N THR A 163 11.38 -1.67 1.40
CA THR A 163 11.39 -1.11 2.76
C THR A 163 11.44 0.42 2.75
N ALA A 164 12.21 1.00 1.83
CA ALA A 164 12.35 2.45 1.68
C ALA A 164 11.11 3.12 1.05
N GLY A 165 10.35 2.40 0.24
CA GLY A 165 9.15 2.92 -0.39
C GLY A 165 7.97 3.08 0.57
N THR A 166 7.38 4.29 0.64
CA THR A 166 6.26 4.60 1.54
C THR A 166 5.09 3.62 1.41
N HIS A 167 4.60 3.40 0.19
CA HIS A 167 3.42 2.55 -0.05
C HIS A 167 3.74 1.06 0.05
N THR A 168 4.92 0.64 -0.40
CA THR A 168 5.35 -0.77 -0.33
C THR A 168 5.60 -1.19 1.11
N SER A 169 6.26 -0.35 1.90
CA SER A 169 6.47 -0.58 3.33
C SER A 169 5.16 -0.59 4.10
N TRP A 170 4.28 0.37 3.86
CA TRP A 170 2.93 0.37 4.44
C TRP A 170 2.16 -0.89 4.07
N PHE A 171 2.19 -1.31 2.79
CA PHE A 171 1.48 -2.50 2.33
C PHE A 171 1.97 -3.75 3.07
N ILE A 172 3.29 -3.95 3.14
CA ILE A 172 3.90 -5.10 3.82
C ILE A 172 3.54 -5.10 5.31
N GLN A 173 3.49 -3.94 5.96
CA GLN A 173 3.12 -3.84 7.39
C GLN A 173 1.66 -4.22 7.65
N ASN A 174 0.75 -3.89 6.74
CA ASN A 174 -0.70 -4.08 6.94
C ASN A 174 -1.22 -5.42 6.41
N PHE A 175 -0.64 -5.93 5.31
CA PHE A 175 -1.09 -7.15 4.65
C PHE A 175 -0.08 -8.31 4.71
N GLY A 176 1.17 -8.03 5.08
CA GLY A 176 2.24 -9.02 5.12
C GLY A 176 2.84 -9.38 3.76
N CYS A 177 4.04 -9.96 3.78
CA CYS A 177 4.65 -10.65 2.64
C CYS A 177 5.70 -11.63 3.18
N GLU A 178 5.46 -12.93 3.00
CA GLU A 178 6.31 -13.97 3.58
C GLU A 178 7.69 -13.99 2.93
N ALA A 179 7.76 -13.86 1.61
CA ALA A 179 9.03 -13.79 0.91
C ALA A 179 9.89 -12.60 1.38
N TYR A 180 9.28 -11.43 1.53
CA TYR A 180 9.97 -10.26 2.09
C TYR A 180 10.54 -10.54 3.49
N TYR A 181 9.74 -11.11 4.40
CA TYR A 181 10.20 -11.40 5.76
C TYR A 181 11.30 -12.46 5.81
N ARG A 182 11.27 -13.46 4.91
CA ARG A 182 12.33 -14.47 4.78
C ARG A 182 13.66 -13.81 4.43
N HIS A 183 13.67 -12.91 3.44
CA HIS A 183 14.88 -12.22 2.98
C HIS A 183 15.38 -11.17 3.96
N ASN A 184 14.48 -10.44 4.61
CA ASN A 184 14.86 -9.45 5.62
C ASN A 184 15.43 -10.11 6.89
N LYS A 185 14.89 -11.27 7.31
CA LYS A 185 15.51 -12.08 8.38
C LYS A 185 16.88 -12.62 7.96
N SER A 186 17.01 -13.15 6.73
CA SER A 186 18.29 -13.63 6.21
C SER A 186 19.37 -12.54 6.20
N LEU A 187 18.99 -11.30 5.86
CA LEU A 187 19.87 -10.12 5.96
C LEU A 187 20.34 -9.85 7.39
N LEU A 188 19.43 -9.77 8.36
CA LEU A 188 19.79 -9.57 9.78
C LEU A 188 20.73 -10.67 10.30
N PHE A 189 20.49 -11.93 9.91
CA PHE A 189 21.36 -13.05 10.30
C PHE A 189 22.73 -13.00 9.61
N ASN A 190 22.80 -12.61 8.34
CA ASN A 190 24.06 -12.48 7.62
C ASN A 190 24.91 -11.31 8.16
N ASP A 191 24.30 -10.17 8.46
CA ASP A 191 24.98 -9.02 9.07
C ASP A 191 25.55 -9.40 10.45
N THR A 192 24.76 -10.11 11.26
CA THR A 192 25.21 -10.61 12.57
C THR A 192 26.37 -11.59 12.42
N ARG A 193 26.28 -12.51 11.45
CA ARG A 193 27.35 -13.49 11.17
C ARG A 193 28.63 -12.81 10.67
N GLN A 194 28.53 -11.81 9.80
CA GLN A 194 29.68 -11.04 9.32
C GLN A 194 30.33 -10.22 10.43
N ALA A 195 29.53 -9.59 11.29
CA ALA A 195 30.04 -8.87 12.47
C ALA A 195 30.84 -9.82 13.39
N LEU A 196 30.29 -11.00 13.71
CA LEU A 196 30.95 -12.01 14.53
C LEU A 196 32.23 -12.56 13.88
N LEU A 197 32.23 -12.81 12.57
CA LEU A 197 33.43 -13.27 11.85
C LEU A 197 34.52 -12.20 11.79
N SER A 198 34.13 -10.92 11.65
CA SER A 198 35.05 -9.79 11.70
C SER A 198 35.69 -9.68 13.08
N GLU A 199 34.91 -9.84 14.14
CA GLU A 199 35.38 -9.80 15.52
C GLU A 199 36.36 -10.96 15.82
N ILE A 200 36.05 -12.18 15.38
CA ILE A 200 36.98 -13.34 15.47
C ILE A 200 38.27 -13.07 14.70
N ALA A 201 38.19 -12.48 13.50
CA ALA A 201 39.37 -12.14 12.70
C ALA A 201 40.20 -11.00 13.29
N GLN A 202 39.57 -10.09 14.04
CA GLN A 202 40.24 -9.03 14.81
C GLN A 202 41.03 -9.65 15.97
N VAL A 203 40.36 -10.45 16.81
CA VAL A 203 40.98 -11.14 17.96
C VAL A 203 42.15 -12.02 17.52
N ARG A 204 42.02 -12.74 16.40
CA ARG A 204 43.11 -13.56 15.85
C ARG A 204 44.31 -12.74 15.35
N ARG A 205 44.08 -11.52 14.84
CA ARG A 205 45.16 -10.61 14.45
C ARG A 205 45.85 -10.01 15.66
N ASP A 206 45.10 -9.69 16.71
CA ASP A 206 45.64 -9.14 17.96
C ASP A 206 46.41 -10.20 18.78
N GLN A 207 46.15 -11.48 18.54
CA GLN A 207 46.86 -12.62 19.13
C GLN A 207 47.99 -13.18 18.23
N ALA A 208 48.20 -12.63 17.04
CA ALA A 208 49.29 -13.07 16.17
C ALA A 208 50.64 -12.56 16.72
N PRO A 209 51.62 -13.44 16.98
CA PRO A 209 52.94 -13.00 17.45
C PRO A 209 53.61 -12.11 16.39
N PRO A 210 54.40 -11.10 16.79
CA PRO A 210 55.08 -10.24 15.84
C PRO A 210 55.97 -11.09 14.93
N ALA A 211 55.87 -10.86 13.61
CA ALA A 211 56.74 -11.52 12.65
C ALA A 211 58.19 -11.16 12.98
N GLU A 212 58.95 -12.14 13.46
CA GLU A 212 60.39 -12.04 13.59
C GLU A 212 60.99 -11.88 12.18
N THR A 213 61.83 -10.86 12.07
CA THR A 213 62.55 -10.34 10.89
C THR A 213 63.28 -11.37 10.06
#